data_AF-A0A971SGT3-F1
#
_entry.id   AF-A0A971SGT3-F1
#
_cell.length_a   1.000
_cell.length_b   1.000
_cell.length_c   1.000
_cell.angle_alpha   90.00
_cell.angle_beta   90.00
_cell.angle_gamma   90.00
#
_symmetry.space_group_name_H-M   'P 1'
#
loop_
_entity.id
_entity.type
_entity.pdbx_description
1 polymer ?
#
loop_
_entity_poly.entity_id
_entity_poly.type
_entity_poly.pdbx_seq_one_letter_code
_entity_poly.pdbx_strand_id
1 'polypeptide(L)'
;MQEFNKNQIRMTIVSSVFLVLTIIVILLEDVMKKERFYSLIMLGLSFLLLGITQIVNYRSTKRVKNIILALIYIVIGIVNLVLIFTR
;
A
#
# COMPACT_ATOMS: atom_id res chain seq x y z
N MET A 1 -14.80 -7.29 24.60
CA MET A 1 -15.00 -7.99 23.31
C MET A 1 -14.66 -6.99 22.22
N GLN A 2 -13.53 -7.14 21.51
CA GLN A 2 -13.19 -6.25 20.40
C GLN A 2 -14.17 -6.54 19.26
N GLU A 3 -15.13 -5.64 19.04
CA GLU A 3 -15.84 -5.59 17.77
C GLU A 3 -14.80 -5.38 16.66
N PHE A 4 -14.46 -6.46 15.97
CA PHE A 4 -13.69 -6.36 14.74
C PHE A 4 -14.51 -5.53 13.76
N ASN A 5 -14.05 -4.32 13.46
CA ASN A 5 -14.75 -3.46 12.53
C ASN A 5 -14.67 -4.10 11.14
N LYS A 6 -15.82 -4.55 10.62
CA LYS A 6 -15.96 -5.19 9.31
C LYS A 6 -15.25 -4.41 8.19
N ASN A 7 -15.17 -3.09 8.32
CA ASN A 7 -14.49 -2.21 7.37
C ASN A 7 -12.95 -2.34 7.45
N GLN A 8 -12.38 -2.56 8.63
CA GLN A 8 -10.93 -2.78 8.80
C GLN A 8 -10.48 -4.08 8.16
N ILE A 9 -11.25 -5.16 8.34
CA ILE A 9 -10.97 -6.45 7.71
C ILE A 9 -11.05 -6.32 6.19
N ARG A 10 -12.12 -5.70 5.67
CA ARG A 10 -12.26 -5.47 4.22
C ARG A 10 -11.10 -4.67 3.64
N MET A 11 -10.72 -3.55 4.27
CA MET A 11 -9.59 -2.72 3.84
C MET A 11 -8.27 -3.48 3.86
N THR A 12 -8.05 -4.32 4.88
CA THR A 12 -6.84 -5.15 4.98
C THR A 12 -6.79 -6.18 3.85
N ILE A 13 -7.90 -6.87 3.58
CA ILE A 13 -7.99 -7.85 2.48
C ILE A 13 -7.76 -7.16 1.13
N VAL A 14 -8.43 -6.03 0.87
CA VAL A 14 -8.25 -5.27 -0.38
C VAL A 14 -6.80 -4.82 -0.55
N SER A 15 -6.17 -4.32 0.51
CA SER A 15 -4.75 -3.93 0.49
C SER A 15 -3.83 -5.11 0.18
N SER A 16 -4.07 -6.26 0.81
CA SER A 16 -3.27 -7.48 0.56
C SER A 16 -3.43 -8.00 -0.87
N VAL A 17 -4.66 -8.06 -1.38
CA VAL A 17 -4.93 -8.47 -2.78
C VAL A 17 -4.25 -7.53 -3.75
N PHE A 18 -4.32 -6.22 -3.52
CA PHE A 18 -3.69 -5.21 -4.37
C PHE A 18 -2.15 -5.33 -4.37
N LEU A 19 -1.57 -5.68 -3.22
CA LEU A 19 -0.13 -5.93 -3.10
C LEU A 19 0.31 -7.18 -3.86
N VAL A 20 -0.50 -8.25 -3.82
CA VAL A 20 -0.27 -9.46 -4.64
C VAL A 20 -0.33 -9.13 -6.13
N LEU A 21 -1.33 -8.36 -6.58
CA LEU A 21 -1.42 -7.92 -7.98
C LEU A 21 -0.19 -7.09 -8.40
N THR A 22 0.29 -6.23 -7.51
CA THR A 22 1.51 -5.44 -7.75
C THR A 22 2.73 -6.34 -7.96
N ILE A 23 2.89 -7.40 -7.15
CA ILE A 23 3.97 -8.38 -7.33
C ILE A 23 3.87 -9.08 -8.68
N ILE A 24 2.66 -9.47 -9.09
CA ILE A 24 2.43 -10.09 -10.42
C ILE A 24 2.86 -9.14 -11.53
N VAL A 25 2.53 -7.85 -11.43
CA VAL A 25 2.94 -6.85 -12.44
C VAL A 25 4.45 -6.66 -12.47
N ILE A 26 5.12 -6.63 -11.30
CA ILE A 26 6.59 -6.59 -11.24
C ILE A 26 7.20 -7.78 -12.00
N LEU A 27 6.70 -8.99 -11.75
CA LEU A 27 7.20 -10.20 -12.41
C LEU A 27 6.94 -10.17 -13.93
N LEU A 28 5.77 -9.71 -14.35
CA LEU A 28 5.43 -9.59 -15.77
C LEU A 28 6.32 -8.58 -16.49
N GLU A 29 6.56 -7.41 -15.91
CA GLU A 29 7.45 -6.41 -16.49
C GLU A 29 8.89 -6.94 -16.61
N ASP A 30 9.36 -7.70 -15.63
CA ASP A 30 10.68 -8.34 -15.64
C ASP A 30 10.80 -9.39 -16.75
N VAL A 31 9.79 -10.27 -16.90
CA VAL A 31 9.73 -11.27 -17.97
C VAL A 31 9.65 -10.62 -19.35
N MET A 32 8.86 -9.56 -19.50
CA MET A 32 8.71 -8.84 -20.77
C MET A 32 9.86 -7.87 -21.06
N LYS A 33 10.84 -7.72 -20.15
CA LYS A 33 11.92 -6.73 -20.22
C LYS A 33 11.41 -5.30 -20.48
N LYS A 34 10.23 -4.97 -19.95
CA LYS A 34 9.65 -3.63 -20.04
C LYS A 34 10.21 -2.74 -18.95
N GLU A 35 10.14 -1.44 -19.18
CA GLU A 35 10.42 -0.46 -18.14
C GLU A 35 9.47 -0.67 -16.95
N ARG A 36 9.98 -0.50 -15.73
CA ARG A 36 9.25 -0.73 -14.47
C ARG A 36 8.22 0.38 -14.15
N PHE A 37 7.61 0.96 -15.17
CA PHE A 37 6.73 2.10 -15.03
C PHE A 37 5.44 1.72 -14.30
N TYR A 38 4.77 0.64 -14.73
CA TYR A 38 3.49 0.23 -14.14
C TYR A 38 3.69 -0.38 -12.76
N SER A 39 4.77 -1.15 -12.54
CA SER A 39 5.07 -1.65 -11.20
C SER A 39 5.35 -0.54 -10.20
N LEU A 40 6.07 0.53 -10.57
CA LEU A 40 6.30 1.67 -9.67
C LEU A 40 5.00 2.37 -9.28
N ILE A 41 4.08 2.56 -10.24
CA ILE A 41 2.74 3.12 -9.95
C ILE A 41 1.99 2.22 -8.98
N MET A 42 1.89 0.93 -9.29
CA MET A 42 1.13 -0.02 -8.47
C MET A 42 1.75 -0.19 -7.07
N LEU A 43 3.07 -0.16 -6.96
CA LEU A 43 3.79 -0.20 -5.69
C LEU A 43 3.52 1.06 -4.87
N GLY A 44 3.59 2.24 -5.49
CA GLY A 44 3.25 3.52 -4.85
C GLY A 44 1.83 3.52 -4.30
N LEU A 45 0.86 3.12 -5.13
CA LEU A 45 -0.56 3.01 -4.73
C LEU A 45 -0.78 1.96 -3.63
N SER A 46 -0.07 0.82 -3.68
CA SER A 46 -0.15 -0.22 -2.65
C SER A 46 0.27 0.30 -1.28
N PHE A 47 1.38 1.04 -1.23
CA PHE A 47 1.85 1.64 0.01
C PHE A 47 0.93 2.76 0.52
N LEU A 48 0.36 3.58 -0.36
CA LEU A 48 -0.67 4.55 0.04
C LEU A 48 -1.90 3.85 0.66
N LEU A 49 -2.37 2.76 0.05
CA LEU A 49 -3.52 2.00 0.52
C LEU A 49 -3.26 1.34 1.88
N LEU A 50 -2.05 0.81 2.09
CA LEU A 50 -1.59 0.33 3.39
C LEU A 50 -1.56 1.45 4.43
N GLY A 51 -1.09 2.63 4.05
CA GLY A 51 -1.10 3.82 4.91
C GLY A 51 -2.50 4.20 5.37
N ILE A 52 -3.46 4.27 4.44
CA ILE A 52 -4.87 4.54 4.75
C ILE A 52 -5.45 3.45 5.66
N THR A 53 -5.13 2.18 5.41
CA THR A 53 -5.57 1.06 6.27
C THR A 53 -5.08 1.23 7.71
N GLN A 54 -3.84 1.68 7.91
CA GLN A 54 -3.34 1.96 9.26
C GLN A 54 -4.03 3.16 9.92
N ILE A 55 -4.41 4.20 9.16
CA ILE A 55 -5.21 5.32 9.68
C ILE A 55 -6.59 4.82 10.14
N VAL A 56 -7.24 3.95 9.38
CA VAL A 56 -8.52 3.34 9.78
C VAL A 56 -8.36 2.44 11.00
N ASN A 57 -7.25 1.71 11.10
CA ASN A 57 -6.92 0.91 12.29
C ASN A 57 -6.67 1.77 13.52
N TYR A 58 -6.03 2.94 13.36
CA TYR A 58 -5.87 3.90 14.45
C TYR A 58 -7.21 4.39 14.98
N ARG A 59 -8.18 4.70 14.11
CA ARG A 59 -9.49 5.20 14.55
C ARG A 59 -10.23 4.27 15.52
N SER A 60 -10.12 2.94 15.38
CA SER A 60 -10.78 2.03 16.34
C SER A 60 -9.89 1.59 17.51
N THR A 61 -8.56 1.50 17.32
CA THR A 61 -7.65 0.99 18.37
C THR A 61 -6.98 2.09 19.19
N LYS A 62 -6.94 3.33 18.69
CA LYS A 62 -6.21 4.48 19.23
C LYS A 62 -4.72 4.22 19.51
N ARG A 63 -4.11 3.22 18.85
CA ARG A 63 -2.69 2.86 19.03
C ARG A 63 -1.79 3.73 18.18
N VAL A 64 -0.90 4.50 18.81
CA VAL A 64 0.06 5.41 18.15
C VAL A 64 0.93 4.70 17.11
N LYS A 65 1.28 3.42 17.33
CA LYS A 65 2.00 2.58 16.35
C LYS A 65 1.37 2.61 14.96
N ASN A 66 0.04 2.67 14.86
CA ASN A 66 -0.66 2.68 13.57
C ASN A 66 -0.48 4.02 12.83
N ILE A 67 -0.37 5.15 13.53
CA ILE A 67 -0.05 6.44 12.89
C ILE A 67 1.38 6.42 12.33
N ILE A 68 2.33 5.89 13.12
CA ILE A 68 3.74 5.81 12.69
C ILE A 68 3.85 4.95 11.43
N LEU A 69 3.21 3.77 11.43
CA LEU A 69 3.17 2.91 10.25
C LEU A 69 2.47 3.58 9.05
N ALA A 70 1.38 4.31 9.29
CA ALA A 70 0.69 5.05 8.24
C ALA A 70 1.62 6.06 7.56
N LEU A 71 2.36 6.85 8.34
CA LEU A 71 3.31 7.82 7.83
C LEU A 71 4.42 7.16 7.02
N ILE A 72 5.01 6.07 7.52
CA ILE A 72 6.05 5.33 6.81
C ILE A 72 5.53 4.84 5.46
N TYR A 73 4.34 4.21 5.44
CA TYR A 73 3.76 3.70 4.20
C TYR A 73 3.41 4.83 3.22
N ILE A 74 2.87 5.95 3.69
CA ILE A 74 2.56 7.10 2.83
C ILE A 74 3.84 7.67 2.21
N VAL A 75 4.91 7.83 2.99
CA VAL A 75 6.20 8.33 2.49
C VAL A 75 6.77 7.39 1.43
N ILE A 76 6.78 6.08 1.67
CA ILE A 76 7.24 5.09 0.68
C ILE A 76 6.37 5.16 -0.59
N GLY A 77 5.05 5.30 -0.44
CA GLY A 77 4.13 5.44 -1.57
C GLY A 77 4.44 6.66 -2.43
N ILE A 78 4.62 7.82 -1.80
CA ILE A 78 4.97 9.08 -2.48
C ILE A 78 6.34 8.98 -3.16
N VAL A 79 7.36 8.43 -2.49
CA VAL A 79 8.70 8.27 -3.07
C VAL A 79 8.65 7.42 -4.35
N ASN A 80 7.91 6.31 -4.34
CA ASN A 80 7.74 5.48 -5.55
C ASN A 80 7.05 6.23 -6.69
N LEU A 81 6.07 7.08 -6.38
CA LEU A 81 5.41 7.89 -7.41
C LEU A 81 6.31 9.03 -7.92
N VAL A 82 7.09 9.66 -7.05
CA VAL A 82 8.05 10.71 -7.43
C VAL A 82 9.16 10.15 -8.31
N LEU A 83 9.63 8.93 -8.02
CA LEU A 83 10.66 8.25 -8.82
C LEU A 83 10.27 8.08 -10.29
N ILE A 84 8.97 8.07 -10.60
CA ILE A 84 8.47 8.02 -11.98
C ILE A 84 8.75 9.33 -12.72
N PHE A 85 8.59 10.48 -12.05
CA PHE A 85 8.77 11.80 -12.66
C PHE A 85 10.24 12.22 -12.76
N THR A 86 11.12 11.60 -11.98
CA THR A 86 12.57 11.86 -12.01
C THR A 86 13.33 10.93 -12.96
N ARG A 87 12.62 10.02 -13.65
CA ARG A 87 13.16 9.14 -14.68
C ARG A 87 12.88 9.70 -16.06
#